data_AF-A0A2M6WZ44-F1
#
_entry.id   AF-A0A2M6WZ44-F1
#
_cell.length_a   1.000
_cell.length_b   1.000
_cell.length_c   1.000
_cell.angle_alpha   90.00
_cell.angle_beta   90.00
_cell.angle_gamma   90.00
#
_symmetry.space_group_name_H-M   'P 1'
#
loop_
_entity.id
_entity.type
_entity.pdbx_description
1 polymer ?
#
loop_
_entity_poly.entity_id
_entity_poly.type
_entity_poly.pdbx_seq_one_letter_code
_entity_poly.pdbx_strand_id
1 'polypeptide(L)'
;VNGQRSVVSLLGLVVGEIGDNSFAHNVGNWPDVPGVFFAYAIDKRFIVLADRGRGVLTTLRQVRPNLADDSEALRVAFTEIVSGRDPEKRGNGLKVVRRVTESGEIGLFFRSGLGKVEIPTAPGTMHISATDENIRGVYTVITF
;
A
#
# COMPACT_ATOMS: atom_id res chain seq x y z
N VAL A 1 -7.62 22.88 -21.71
CA VAL A 1 -8.13 21.50 -21.57
C VAL A 1 -7.76 21.04 -20.18
N ASN A 2 -8.69 21.09 -19.21
CA ASN A 2 -8.44 20.58 -17.87
C ASN A 2 -8.36 19.05 -17.94
N GLY A 3 -7.16 18.50 -17.79
CA GLY A 3 -6.90 17.08 -17.93
C GLY A 3 -7.49 16.28 -16.77
N GLN A 4 -8.77 15.91 -16.87
CA GLN A 4 -9.36 14.90 -16.01
C GLN A 4 -8.62 13.58 -16.28
N ARG A 5 -7.84 13.10 -15.30
CA ARG A 5 -7.34 11.72 -15.31
C ARG A 5 -8.56 10.82 -15.19
N SER A 6 -8.70 9.86 -16.10
CA SER A 6 -9.78 8.87 -15.99
C SER A 6 -9.60 8.04 -14.72
N VAL A 7 -10.69 7.56 -14.11
CA VAL A 7 -10.66 6.61 -12.97
C VAL A 7 -9.78 5.40 -13.31
N VAL A 8 -9.80 4.93 -14.56
CA VAL A 8 -8.93 3.83 -15.05
C VAL A 8 -7.45 4.17 -14.91
N SER A 9 -7.05 5.41 -15.22
CA SER A 9 -5.66 5.86 -15.06
C SER A 9 -5.25 5.96 -13.59
N LEU A 10 -6.17 6.39 -12.71
CA LEU A 10 -5.93 6.45 -11.27
C LEU A 10 -5.83 5.05 -10.66
N LEU A 11 -6.68 4.12 -11.08
CA LEU A 11 -6.60 2.71 -10.70
C LEU A 11 -5.27 2.09 -11.13
N GLY A 12 -4.86 2.30 -12.39
CA GLY A 12 -3.58 1.81 -12.89
C GLY A 12 -2.40 2.34 -12.08
N LEU A 13 -2.45 3.61 -11.67
CA LEU A 13 -1.43 4.20 -10.80
C LEU A 13 -1.41 3.53 -9.41
N VAL A 14 -2.56 3.41 -8.74
CA VAL A 14 -2.64 2.79 -7.40
C VAL A 14 -2.19 1.32 -7.43
N VAL A 15 -2.69 0.56 -8.39
CA VAL A 15 -2.31 -0.85 -8.59
C VAL A 15 -0.82 -1.00 -8.88
N GLY A 16 -0.27 -0.15 -9.76
CA GLY A 16 1.14 -0.17 -10.12
C GLY A 16 2.05 0.12 -8.92
N GLU A 17 1.77 1.19 -8.17
CA GLU A 17 2.56 1.55 -6.98
C GLU A 17 2.54 0.45 -5.90
N ILE A 18 1.39 -0.19 -5.67
CA ILE A 18 1.29 -1.27 -4.68
C ILE A 18 1.96 -2.55 -5.19
N GLY A 19 1.71 -2.94 -6.44
CA GLY A 19 2.29 -4.12 -7.05
C GLY A 19 3.82 -4.04 -7.16
N ASP A 20 4.36 -2.89 -7.55
CA ASP A 20 5.81 -2.67 -7.64
C ASP A 20 6.48 -2.78 -6.27
N ASN A 21 5.83 -2.29 -5.21
CA ASN A 21 6.33 -2.42 -3.83
C ASN A 21 6.47 -3.90 -3.41
N SER A 22 5.53 -4.76 -3.82
CA SER A 22 5.59 -6.20 -3.55
C SER A 22 6.85 -6.84 -4.09
N PHE A 23 7.40 -6.38 -5.23
CA PHE A 23 8.66 -6.90 -5.75
C PHE A 23 9.87 -6.15 -5.20
N ALA A 24 9.86 -4.81 -5.26
CA ALA A 24 11.00 -3.97 -4.90
C ALA A 24 11.53 -4.25 -3.49
N HIS A 25 10.64 -4.55 -2.53
CA HIS A 25 11.02 -4.79 -1.14
C HIS A 25 11.25 -6.26 -0.78
N ASN A 26 10.91 -7.20 -1.67
CA ASN A 26 10.97 -8.63 -1.36
C ASN A 26 11.92 -9.44 -2.24
N VAL A 27 12.41 -8.92 -3.38
CA VAL A 27 13.39 -9.62 -4.22
C VAL A 27 14.60 -10.07 -3.40
N GLY A 28 14.95 -11.36 -3.50
CA GLY A 28 16.03 -12.01 -2.74
C GLY A 28 15.72 -12.23 -1.25
N ASN A 29 14.52 -11.90 -0.78
CA ASN A 29 14.14 -11.91 0.63
C ASN A 29 12.72 -12.43 0.88
N TRP A 30 12.10 -13.11 -0.09
CA TRP A 30 10.82 -13.76 0.10
C TRP A 30 10.95 -14.85 1.18
N PRO A 31 10.13 -14.83 2.23
CA PRO A 31 10.15 -15.85 3.28
C PRO A 31 9.77 -17.25 2.77
N ASP A 32 8.83 -17.31 1.81
CA ASP A 32 8.30 -18.55 1.28
C ASP A 32 7.94 -18.46 -0.22
N VAL A 33 6.81 -17.84 -0.57
CA VAL A 33 6.27 -17.81 -1.93
C VAL A 33 6.61 -16.48 -2.60
N PRO A 34 7.40 -16.48 -3.68
CA PRO A 34 7.69 -15.26 -4.42
C PRO A 34 6.52 -14.82 -5.29
N GLY A 35 6.33 -13.50 -5.39
CA GLY A 35 5.38 -12.88 -6.30
C GLY A 35 4.19 -12.24 -5.61
N VAL A 36 3.29 -11.69 -6.42
CA VAL A 36 2.06 -11.04 -5.98
C VAL A 36 0.86 -11.76 -6.57
N PHE A 37 -0.08 -12.13 -5.71
CA PHE A 37 -1.42 -12.53 -6.12
C PHE A 37 -2.16 -11.29 -6.61
N PHE A 38 -2.73 -11.38 -7.81
CA PHE A 38 -3.51 -10.32 -8.41
C PHE A 38 -4.85 -10.89 -8.90
N ALA A 39 -5.95 -10.36 -8.37
CA ALA A 39 -7.29 -10.73 -8.81
C ALA A 39 -8.19 -9.50 -8.87
N TYR A 40 -9.22 -9.54 -9.70
CA TYR A 40 -10.17 -8.46 -9.84
C TYR A 40 -11.54 -8.99 -10.21
N ALA A 41 -12.57 -8.20 -9.90
CA ALA A 41 -13.93 -8.43 -10.32
C ALA A 41 -14.53 -7.07 -10.71
N ILE A 42 -14.71 -6.84 -12.01
CA ILE A 42 -15.20 -5.54 -12.53
C ILE A 42 -16.66 -5.32 -12.17
N ASP A 43 -17.47 -6.37 -12.21
CA ASP A 43 -18.88 -6.38 -11.79
C ASP A 43 -19.04 -6.03 -10.31
N LYS A 44 -18.08 -6.44 -9.48
CA LYS A 44 -18.03 -6.15 -8.04
C LYS A 44 -17.16 -4.93 -7.69
N ARG A 45 -16.56 -4.30 -8.70
CA ARG A 45 -15.68 -3.12 -8.62
C ARG A 45 -14.59 -3.21 -7.55
N PHE A 46 -13.85 -4.32 -7.54
CA PHE A 46 -12.66 -4.42 -6.70
C PHE A 46 -11.48 -5.06 -7.40
N ILE A 47 -10.29 -4.72 -6.91
CA ILE A 47 -9.01 -5.35 -7.24
C ILE A 47 -8.35 -5.77 -5.92
N VAL A 48 -7.76 -6.96 -5.89
CA VAL A 48 -7.02 -7.49 -4.76
C VAL A 48 -5.57 -7.69 -5.17
N LEU A 49 -4.66 -7.15 -4.37
CA LEU A 49 -3.24 -7.48 -4.40
C LEU A 49 -2.83 -8.11 -3.08
N ALA A 50 -2.12 -9.23 -3.12
CA ALA A 50 -1.57 -9.83 -1.91
C ALA A 50 -0.21 -10.44 -2.17
N ASP A 51 0.70 -10.30 -1.22
CA ASP A 51 2.01 -10.94 -1.27
C ASP A 51 2.37 -11.57 0.07
N ARG A 52 3.29 -12.53 0.05
CA ARG A 52 3.83 -13.17 1.26
C ARG A 52 5.21 -12.65 1.64
N GLY A 53 5.47 -11.38 1.39
CA GLY A 53 6.74 -10.72 1.64
C GLY A 53 7.06 -10.52 3.13
N ARG A 54 8.10 -9.72 3.40
CA ARG A 54 8.58 -9.45 4.76
C ARG A 54 7.70 -8.46 5.55
N GLY A 55 6.76 -7.80 4.88
CA GLY A 55 5.88 -6.77 5.47
C GLY A 55 6.52 -5.38 5.58
N VAL A 56 5.67 -4.38 5.84
CA VAL A 56 6.04 -2.96 5.87
C VAL A 56 6.94 -2.62 7.06
N LEU A 57 6.63 -3.10 8.26
CA LEU A 57 7.42 -2.83 9.47
C LEU A 57 8.86 -3.33 9.32
N THR A 58 9.04 -4.59 8.91
CA THR A 58 10.36 -5.18 8.68
C THR A 58 11.15 -4.40 7.64
N THR A 59 10.49 -3.97 6.56
CA THR A 59 11.10 -3.17 5.50
C THR A 59 11.54 -1.81 6.03
N LEU A 60 10.66 -1.08 6.73
CA LEU A 60 10.98 0.26 7.24
C LEU A 60 12.02 0.24 8.37
N ARG A 61 12.07 -0.82 9.18
CA ARG A 61 13.09 -0.95 10.25
C ARG A 61 14.53 -0.96 9.73
N GLN A 62 14.75 -1.27 8.45
CA GLN A 62 16.09 -1.16 7.83
C GLN A 62 16.61 0.28 7.82
N VAL A 63 15.72 1.26 7.77
CA VAL A 63 16.05 2.70 7.73
C VAL A 63 15.58 3.46 8.97
N ARG A 64 14.62 2.90 9.72
CA ARG A 64 14.06 3.46 10.96
C ARG A 64 13.94 2.35 12.01
N PRO A 65 15.06 1.92 12.64
CA PRO A 65 15.10 0.73 13.48
C PRO A 65 14.19 0.80 14.71
N ASN A 66 13.82 2.01 15.14
CA ASN A 66 13.07 2.24 16.37
C ASN A 66 11.54 2.27 16.19
N LEU A 67 11.01 1.88 15.02
CA LEU A 67 9.56 1.76 14.82
C LEU A 67 8.99 0.70 15.76
N ALA A 68 7.98 1.08 16.54
CA ALA A 68 7.41 0.27 17.61
C ALA A 68 6.59 -0.90 17.06
N ASP A 69 5.64 -0.62 16.18
CA ASP A 69 4.64 -1.59 15.71
C ASP A 69 4.22 -1.39 14.25
N ASP A 70 3.39 -2.30 13.75
CA ASP A 70 2.90 -2.29 12.37
C ASP A 70 2.03 -1.07 12.05
N SER A 71 1.27 -0.56 13.02
CA SER A 71 0.41 0.62 12.82
C SER A 71 1.27 1.87 12.65
N GLU A 72 2.32 2.01 13.45
CA GLU A 72 3.30 3.08 13.31
C GLU A 72 4.05 2.97 11.98
N ALA A 73 4.44 1.77 11.57
CA ALA A 73 5.07 1.55 10.28
C ALA A 73 4.15 1.95 9.12
N LEU A 74 2.86 1.60 9.17
CA LEU A 74 1.89 2.04 8.15
C LEU A 74 1.70 3.56 8.17
N ARG A 75 1.64 4.19 9.35
CA ARG A 75 1.61 5.66 9.47
C ARG A 75 2.80 6.27 8.74
N VAL A 76 4.01 5.86 9.07
CA VAL A 76 5.24 6.36 8.41
C VAL A 76 5.22 6.10 6.91
N ALA A 77 4.83 4.89 6.49
CA ALA A 77 4.78 4.49 5.09
C ALA A 77 3.85 5.37 4.26
N PHE A 78 2.69 5.76 4.81
CA PHE A 78 1.68 6.56 4.10
C PHE A 78 1.84 8.08 4.30
N THR A 79 2.51 8.56 5.35
CA THR A 79 2.53 10.00 5.68
C THR A 79 3.90 10.67 5.59
N GLU A 80 4.99 9.95 5.83
CA GLU A 80 6.30 10.59 6.00
C GLU A 80 7.21 10.35 4.79
N ILE A 81 7.80 11.43 4.26
CA ILE A 81 8.86 11.31 3.25
C ILE A 81 10.06 10.68 3.96
N VAL A 82 10.40 9.45 3.56
CA VAL A 82 11.58 8.75 4.04
C VAL A 82 12.73 9.16 3.11
N SER A 83 13.38 10.28 3.41
CA SER A 83 14.55 10.76 2.67
C SER A 83 15.78 9.94 3.07
N GLY A 84 16.18 9.00 2.22
CA GLY A 84 17.15 7.96 2.58
C GLY A 84 17.83 7.31 1.38
N ARG A 85 18.43 8.13 0.48
CA ARG A 85 19.30 7.79 -0.67
C ARG A 85 18.66 7.06 -1.87
N ASP A 86 19.26 7.33 -3.03
CA ASP A 86 18.79 7.02 -4.39
C ASP A 86 18.47 5.53 -4.69
N PRO A 87 17.46 5.25 -5.53
CA PRO A 87 16.56 6.21 -6.15
C PRO A 87 15.39 6.51 -5.21
N GLU A 88 15.39 7.73 -4.68
CA GLU A 88 14.38 8.29 -3.76
C GLU A 88 12.96 8.33 -4.39
N LYS A 89 12.86 8.07 -5.70
CA LYS A 89 11.60 7.88 -6.42
C LYS A 89 10.80 6.66 -5.96
N ARG A 90 11.41 5.66 -5.31
CA ARG A 90 10.75 4.40 -4.93
C ARG A 90 10.09 4.42 -3.53
N GLY A 91 10.52 5.29 -2.61
CA GLY A 91 9.98 5.36 -1.23
C GLY A 91 8.65 6.13 -1.07
N ASN A 92 8.11 6.65 -2.18
CA ASN A 92 6.98 7.58 -2.18
C ASN A 92 5.67 6.96 -2.70
N GLY A 93 5.67 5.71 -3.16
CA GLY A 93 4.50 5.10 -3.80
C GLY A 93 3.24 5.14 -2.94
N LEU A 94 3.35 4.78 -1.66
CA LEU A 94 2.21 4.81 -0.73
C LEU A 94 1.69 6.24 -0.42
N LYS A 95 2.51 7.28 -0.60
CA LYS A 95 2.06 8.68 -0.48
C LYS A 95 1.25 9.10 -1.70
N VAL A 96 1.65 8.61 -2.88
CA VAL A 96 0.89 8.81 -4.13
C VAL A 96 -0.44 8.06 -4.03
N VAL A 97 -0.42 6.80 -3.59
CA VAL A 97 -1.62 5.99 -3.33
C VAL A 97 -2.57 6.75 -2.41
N ARG A 98 -2.10 7.20 -1.24
CA ARG A 98 -2.90 7.98 -0.28
C ARG A 98 -3.57 9.18 -0.94
N ARG A 99 -2.79 10.01 -1.65
CA ARG A 99 -3.28 11.24 -2.28
C ARG A 99 -4.38 10.94 -3.31
N VAL A 100 -4.23 9.86 -4.07
CA VAL A 100 -5.23 9.45 -5.07
C VAL A 100 -6.49 8.93 -4.39
N THR A 101 -6.37 8.10 -3.36
CA THR A 101 -7.53 7.51 -2.68
C THR A 101 -8.29 8.54 -1.84
N GLU A 102 -7.61 9.51 -1.22
CA GLU A 102 -8.26 10.61 -0.48
C GLU A 102 -9.02 11.59 -1.40
N SER A 103 -8.92 11.47 -2.74
CA SER A 103 -9.78 12.23 -3.66
C SER A 103 -11.23 11.73 -3.66
N GLY A 104 -11.49 10.53 -3.14
CA GLY A 104 -12.82 9.95 -2.99
C GLY A 104 -13.33 9.12 -4.17
N GLU A 105 -12.55 9.00 -5.26
CA GLU A 105 -12.93 8.17 -6.42
C GLU A 105 -12.54 6.69 -6.25
N ILE A 106 -11.58 6.40 -5.36
CA ILE A 106 -11.03 5.06 -5.14
C ILE A 106 -10.91 4.82 -3.64
N GLY A 107 -11.48 3.72 -3.16
CA GLY A 107 -11.29 3.24 -1.79
C GLY A 107 -10.10 2.28 -1.67
N LEU A 108 -9.50 2.24 -0.50
CA LEU A 108 -8.35 1.39 -0.18
C LEU A 108 -8.53 0.73 1.20
N PHE A 109 -8.34 -0.58 1.23
CA PHE A 109 -8.08 -1.36 2.42
C PHE A 109 -6.69 -1.95 2.28
N PHE A 110 -5.78 -1.70 3.21
CA PHE A 110 -4.39 -2.16 3.15
C PHE A 110 -3.98 -2.73 4.50
N ARG A 111 -3.37 -3.92 4.51
CA ARG A 111 -2.86 -4.60 5.70
C ARG A 111 -1.42 -5.06 5.51
N SER A 112 -0.68 -5.02 6.61
CA SER A 112 0.63 -5.64 6.76
C SER A 112 0.88 -5.87 8.25
N GLY A 113 1.30 -7.08 8.62
CA GLY A 113 1.44 -7.42 10.04
C GLY A 113 0.09 -7.35 10.75
N LEU A 114 0.07 -6.72 11.92
CA LEU A 114 -1.15 -6.39 12.66
C LEU A 114 -1.77 -5.05 12.25
N GLY A 115 -1.10 -4.25 11.41
CA GLY A 115 -1.55 -2.93 11.00
C GLY A 115 -2.57 -2.96 9.86
N LYS A 116 -3.49 -2.00 9.88
CA LYS A 116 -4.48 -1.75 8.83
C LYS A 116 -4.59 -0.26 8.50
N VAL A 117 -4.74 0.05 7.22
CA VAL A 117 -5.12 1.35 6.67
C VAL A 117 -6.45 1.20 5.92
N GLU A 118 -7.39 2.11 6.18
CA GLU A 118 -8.67 2.20 5.47
C GLU A 118 -8.89 3.62 4.96
N ILE A 119 -9.25 3.73 3.68
CA ILE A 119 -9.63 4.97 2.99
C ILE A 119 -10.93 4.65 2.23
N PRO A 120 -12.07 5.27 2.57
CA PRO A 120 -13.35 4.93 1.93
C PRO A 120 -13.43 5.45 0.49
N THR A 121 -14.33 4.86 -0.32
CA THR A 121 -14.72 5.40 -1.64
C THR A 121 -15.70 6.57 -1.48
N ALA A 122 -15.24 7.59 -0.76
CA ALA A 122 -15.92 8.84 -0.53
C ALA A 122 -14.85 9.85 -0.08
N PRO A 123 -15.07 11.16 -0.23
CA PRO A 123 -14.19 12.16 0.36
C PRO A 123 -14.05 11.89 1.87
N GLY A 124 -12.82 11.63 2.33
CA GLY A 124 -12.57 11.16 3.67
C GLY A 124 -11.09 11.08 3.98
N THR A 125 -10.76 10.98 5.27
CA THR A 125 -9.37 10.88 5.71
C THR A 125 -8.97 9.42 5.89
N MET A 126 -7.70 9.15 5.65
CA MET A 126 -7.09 7.87 5.97
C MET A 126 -7.21 7.52 7.47
N HIS A 127 -7.68 6.31 7.76
CA HIS A 127 -7.75 5.75 9.10
C HIS A 127 -6.73 4.63 9.27
N ILE A 128 -6.03 4.63 10.41
CA ILE A 128 -5.04 3.60 10.77
C ILE A 128 -5.49 2.94 12.06
N SER A 129 -5.41 1.61 12.10
CA SER A 129 -5.76 0.82 13.28
C SER A 129 -4.96 -0.48 13.33
N ALA A 130 -4.87 -1.08 14.51
CA ALA A 130 -4.39 -2.44 14.68
C ALA A 130 -5.54 -3.45 14.47
N THR A 131 -5.17 -4.70 14.21
CA THR A 131 -6.08 -5.84 14.04
C THR A 131 -5.58 -7.01 14.88
N ASP A 132 -6.47 -7.94 15.23
CA ASP A 132 -6.13 -9.10 16.07
C ASP A 132 -5.44 -10.23 15.28
N GLU A 133 -5.60 -10.23 13.96
CA GLU A 133 -5.03 -11.23 13.08
C GLU A 133 -3.79 -10.70 12.35
N ASN A 134 -2.71 -11.47 12.36
CA ASN A 134 -1.48 -11.09 11.67
C ASN A 134 -1.52 -11.54 10.19
N ILE A 135 -1.22 -10.62 9.27
CA ILE A 135 -0.97 -10.93 7.86
C ILE A 135 0.54 -10.85 7.58
N ARG A 136 1.11 -11.95 7.06
CA ARG A 136 2.46 -11.92 6.49
C ARG A 136 2.43 -11.22 5.14
N GLY A 137 3.39 -10.31 4.90
CA GLY A 137 3.48 -9.56 3.66
C GLY A 137 2.47 -8.41 3.62
N VAL A 138 1.85 -8.22 2.46
CA VAL A 138 0.85 -7.18 2.24
C VAL A 138 -0.44 -7.82 1.72
N TYR A 139 -1.58 -7.31 2.17
CA TYR A 139 -2.89 -7.60 1.60
C TYR A 139 -3.64 -6.29 1.34
N THR A 140 -4.09 -6.08 0.12
CA THR A 140 -4.77 -4.86 -0.30
C THR A 140 -6.05 -5.17 -1.06
N VAL A 141 -7.12 -4.46 -0.76
CA VAL A 141 -8.33 -4.36 -1.58
C VAL A 141 -8.49 -2.92 -2.04
N ILE A 142 -8.65 -2.72 -3.34
CA ILE A 142 -8.92 -1.43 -3.98
C ILE A 142 -10.35 -1.49 -4.51
N THR A 143 -11.15 -0.45 -4.25
CA THR A 143 -12.57 -0.36 -4.67
C THR A 143 -12.82 0.90 -5.49
N PHE A 144 -13.74 0.85 -6.45
CA PHE A 144 -14.05 1.94 -7.41
C PHE A 144 -15.49 1.88 -7.92
#